data_AF-A0A7S2NXD1-F1
#
_entry.id   AF-A0A7S2NXD1-F1
#
_cell.length_a   1.000
_cell.length_b   1.000
_cell.length_c   1.000
_cell.angle_alpha   90.00
_cell.angle_beta   90.00
_cell.angle_gamma   90.00
#
_symmetry.space_group_name_H-M   'P 1'
#
loop_
_entity.id
_entity.type
_entity.pdbx_description
1 polymer ?
#
loop_
_entity_poly.entity_id
_entity_poly.type
_entity_poly.pdbx_seq_one_letter_code
_entity_poly.pdbx_strand_id
1 'polypeptide(L)'
;AMGIPGRFASAIRARLDDDLIGLTLRVGRAVCGVCTDIEDIVHRRRSILLIGQAGAGKSTVLRELARLFSDACQQTVVVVDTTNELGGFGTVHHQALGTRDITRLQVERRPELFQVMLDAVQ
;
A
#
# COMPACT_ATOMS: atom_id res chain seq x y z
N ALA A 1 14.28 -9.25 -1.46
CA ALA A 1 13.00 -8.54 -1.52
C ALA A 1 12.10 -9.06 -0.40
N MET A 2 11.47 -8.17 0.36
CA MET A 2 10.55 -8.55 1.44
C MET A 2 9.17 -8.84 0.87
N GLY A 3 8.53 -9.92 1.32
CA GLY A 3 7.17 -10.26 0.91
C GLY A 3 6.16 -9.35 1.60
N ILE A 4 5.24 -8.76 0.85
CA ILE A 4 4.15 -7.95 1.39
C ILE A 4 2.89 -8.81 1.37
N PRO A 5 2.31 -9.18 2.53
CA PRO A 5 1.05 -9.93 2.57
C PRO A 5 -0.03 -9.14 1.82
N GLY A 6 -0.42 -9.61 0.65
CA GLY A 6 -1.43 -9.00 -0.19
C GLY A 6 -2.78 -9.70 -0.01
N ARG A 7 -3.66 -9.51 -0.99
CA ARG A 7 -5.07 -9.91 -0.90
C ARG A 7 -5.29 -11.40 -0.77
N PHE A 8 -6.19 -11.78 0.14
CA PHE A 8 -6.86 -13.07 0.11
C PHE A 8 -7.57 -13.24 -1.23
N ALA A 9 -7.17 -14.26 -1.97
CA ALA A 9 -7.75 -14.57 -3.27
C ALA A 9 -8.91 -15.55 -3.14
N SER A 10 -8.72 -16.64 -2.38
CA SER A 10 -9.74 -17.66 -2.20
C SER A 10 -9.45 -18.59 -1.03
N ALA A 11 -10.52 -19.14 -0.46
CA ALA A 11 -10.48 -20.28 0.45
C ALA A 11 -10.77 -21.53 -0.39
N ILE A 12 -10.01 -22.58 -0.12
CA ILE A 12 -10.27 -23.91 -0.66
C ILE A 12 -11.01 -24.65 0.44
N ARG A 13 -12.22 -25.12 0.13
CA ARG A 13 -13.08 -25.84 1.06
C ARG A 13 -13.30 -27.27 0.58
N ALA A 14 -13.37 -28.20 1.52
CA ALA A 14 -13.72 -29.58 1.26
C ALA A 14 -15.18 -29.68 0.79
N ARG A 15 -15.47 -30.57 -0.15
CA ARG A 15 -16.81 -30.65 -0.78
C ARG A 15 -17.87 -31.29 0.09
N LEU A 16 -17.46 -32.16 1.02
CA LEU A 16 -18.38 -33.00 1.80
C LEU A 16 -18.91 -32.28 3.04
N ASP A 17 -18.08 -31.47 3.68
CA ASP A 17 -18.31 -30.85 4.99
C ASP A 17 -18.08 -29.32 4.99
N ASP A 18 -17.65 -28.73 3.87
CA ASP A 18 -17.30 -27.31 3.72
C ASP A 18 -16.12 -26.84 4.59
N ASP A 19 -15.33 -27.79 5.11
CA ASP A 19 -14.17 -27.49 5.95
C ASP A 19 -13.09 -26.73 5.19
N LEU A 20 -12.47 -25.74 5.85
CA LEU A 20 -11.37 -24.98 5.26
C LEU A 20 -10.11 -25.85 5.15
N ILE A 21 -9.73 -26.22 3.93
CA ILE A 21 -8.57 -27.08 3.65
C ILE A 21 -7.41 -26.35 2.98
N GLY A 22 -7.58 -25.09 2.59
CA GLY A 22 -6.49 -24.31 2.00
C GLY A 22 -6.82 -22.83 1.77
N LEU A 23 -5.79 -22.03 1.54
CA LEU A 23 -5.89 -20.59 1.27
C LEU A 23 -5.00 -20.22 0.08
N THR A 24 -5.52 -19.37 -0.81
CA THR A 24 -4.71 -18.69 -1.82
C THR A 24 -4.52 -17.24 -1.40
N LEU A 25 -3.27 -16.85 -1.17
CA LEU A 25 -2.87 -15.50 -0.77
C LEU A 25 -1.96 -14.90 -1.85
N ARG A 26 -2.20 -13.65 -2.23
CA ARG A 26 -1.25 -12.91 -3.06
C ARG A 26 -0.18 -12.32 -2.16
N VAL A 27 1.09 -12.50 -2.52
CA VAL A 27 2.22 -11.87 -1.83
C VAL A 27 2.89 -10.91 -2.80
N GLY A 28 2.85 -9.63 -2.48
CA GLY A 28 3.58 -8.59 -3.21
C GLY A 28 5.07 -8.62 -2.88
N ARG A 29 5.87 -7.87 -3.63
CA ARG A 29 7.30 -7.67 -3.34
C ARG A 29 7.56 -6.21 -3.01
N ALA A 30 8.26 -5.97 -1.91
CA ALA A 30 8.87 -4.68 -1.64
C ALA A 30 10.15 -4.54 -2.46
N VAL A 31 10.16 -3.57 -3.37
CA VAL A 31 11.30 -3.19 -4.20
C VAL A 31 11.64 -1.74 -3.88
N CYS A 32 12.92 -1.47 -3.66
CA CYS A 32 13.46 -0.13 -3.40
C CYS A 32 14.40 0.30 -4.54
N GLY A 33 14.69 1.59 -4.64
CA GLY A 33 15.51 2.20 -5.68
C GLY A 33 14.76 2.50 -6.97
N VAL A 34 13.42 2.46 -6.99
CA VAL A 34 12.59 2.76 -8.17
C VAL A 34 12.22 4.24 -8.30
N CYS A 35 12.46 5.05 -7.28
CA CYS A 35 12.10 6.48 -7.28
C CYS A 35 13.24 7.43 -7.72
N THR A 36 14.43 6.92 -8.02
CA THR A 36 15.60 7.75 -8.36
C THR A 36 15.36 8.60 -9.61
N ASP A 37 14.68 8.06 -10.62
CA ASP A 37 14.42 8.75 -11.89
C ASP A 37 13.37 9.88 -11.77
N ILE A 38 12.60 9.91 -10.69
CA ILE A 38 11.53 10.92 -10.47
C ILE A 38 11.84 11.83 -9.28
N GLU A 39 13.06 11.77 -8.75
CA GLU A 39 13.46 12.49 -7.54
C GLU A 39 13.26 14.00 -7.70
N ASP A 40 13.61 14.57 -8.86
CA ASP A 40 13.45 16.00 -9.14
C ASP A 40 11.96 16.43 -9.16
N ILE A 41 11.06 15.57 -9.66
CA ILE A 41 9.62 15.83 -9.69
C ILE A 41 9.07 15.84 -8.26
N VAL A 42 9.46 14.86 -7.45
CA VAL A 42 9.03 14.69 -6.06
C VAL A 42 9.48 15.88 -5.20
N HIS A 43 10.71 16.36 -5.40
CA HIS A 43 11.26 17.51 -4.67
C HIS A 43 10.54 18.84 -4.92
N ARG A 44 9.76 18.96 -6.01
CA ARG A 44 8.97 20.18 -6.29
C ARG A 44 7.80 20.39 -5.33
N ARG A 45 7.49 19.41 -4.46
CA ARG A 45 6.40 19.46 -3.46
C ARG A 45 5.05 19.88 -4.04
N ARG A 46 4.73 19.37 -5.22
CA ARG A 46 3.42 19.51 -5.86
C ARG A 46 2.69 18.18 -5.84
N SER A 47 1.37 18.21 -6.02
CA SER A 47 0.57 17.01 -6.21
C SER A 47 1.01 16.27 -7.48
N ILE A 48 1.13 14.94 -7.39
CA ILE A 48 1.55 14.06 -8.48
C ILE A 48 0.45 13.03 -8.73
N LEU A 49 0.12 12.78 -10.00
CA LEU A 49 -0.79 11.72 -10.42
C LEU A 49 0.00 10.67 -11.23
N LEU A 50 -0.02 9.43 -10.75
CA LEU A 50 0.62 8.29 -11.43
C LEU A 50 -0.41 7.52 -12.27
N ILE A 51 -0.26 7.56 -13.60
CA ILE A 51 -1.14 6.85 -14.55
C ILE A 51 -0.34 5.80 -15.32
N GLY A 52 -0.95 4.65 -15.59
CA GLY A 52 -0.35 3.59 -16.39
C GLY A 52 -1.17 2.30 -16.33
N GLN A 53 -0.87 1.36 -17.22
CA GLN A 53 -1.54 0.06 -17.28
C GLN A 53 -1.40 -0.73 -15.97
N ALA A 54 -2.25 -1.75 -15.77
CA ALA A 54 -2.10 -2.67 -14.66
C ALA A 54 -0.69 -3.31 -14.68
N GLY A 55 -0.04 -3.43 -13.52
CA GLY A 55 1.32 -3.97 -13.43
C GLY A 55 2.46 -2.98 -13.78
N ALA A 56 2.16 -1.75 -14.20
CA ALA A 56 3.18 -0.74 -14.56
C ALA A 56 4.01 -0.19 -13.37
N GLY A 57 3.91 -0.78 -12.17
CA GLY A 57 4.73 -0.37 -11.02
C GLY A 57 4.20 0.81 -10.18
N LYS A 58 3.01 1.35 -10.47
CA LYS A 58 2.41 2.47 -9.72
C LYS A 58 2.42 2.27 -8.19
N SER A 59 1.92 1.13 -7.72
CA SER A 59 1.88 0.80 -6.28
C SER A 59 3.28 0.56 -5.69
N THR A 60 4.27 0.20 -6.52
CA THR A 60 5.68 0.08 -6.11
C THR A 60 6.27 1.46 -5.84
N VAL A 61 6.07 2.41 -6.76
CA VAL A 61 6.51 3.79 -6.60
C VAL A 61 5.85 4.44 -5.37
N LEU A 62 4.52 4.32 -5.22
CA LEU A 62 3.83 4.89 -4.06
C LEU A 62 4.35 4.36 -2.71
N ARG A 63 4.61 3.05 -2.61
CA ARG A 63 5.20 2.45 -1.40
C ARG A 63 6.57 3.01 -1.10
N GLU A 64 7.43 3.08 -2.12
CA GLU A 64 8.77 3.58 -1.91
C GLU A 64 8.77 5.07 -1.53
N LEU A 65 7.94 5.89 -2.18
CA LEU A 65 7.81 7.29 -1.78
C LEU A 65 7.38 7.43 -0.33
N ALA A 66 6.38 6.65 0.11
CA ALA A 66 5.97 6.64 1.53
C ALA A 66 7.14 6.28 2.44
N ARG A 67 7.89 5.23 2.11
CA ARG A 67 9.07 4.79 2.89
C ARG A 67 10.17 5.84 2.93
N LEU A 68 10.48 6.46 1.79
CA LEU A 68 11.51 7.49 1.71
C LEU A 68 11.13 8.73 2.52
N PHE A 69 9.88 9.19 2.39
CA PHE A 69 9.40 10.33 3.17
C PHE A 69 9.39 10.05 4.67
N SER A 70 8.91 8.86 5.07
CA SER A 70 8.86 8.40 6.45
C SER A 70 10.27 8.22 7.05
N ASP A 71 11.09 7.36 6.46
CA ASP A 71 12.34 6.92 7.08
C ASP A 71 13.51 7.88 6.81
N ALA A 72 13.64 8.36 5.57
CA ALA A 72 14.79 9.15 5.14
C ALA A 72 14.56 10.66 5.31
N CYS A 73 13.38 11.16 4.95
CA CYS A 73 13.05 12.58 5.10
C CYS A 73 12.44 12.91 6.47
N GLN A 74 12.12 11.90 7.29
CA GLN A 74 11.52 12.05 8.63
C GLN A 74 10.25 12.92 8.61
N GLN A 75 9.43 12.75 7.57
CA GLN A 75 8.17 13.46 7.41
C GLN A 75 7.02 12.58 7.88
N THR A 76 5.99 13.20 8.42
CA THR A 76 4.74 12.51 8.71
C THR A 76 4.05 12.13 7.39
N VAL A 77 3.75 10.85 7.23
CA VAL A 77 3.12 10.31 6.02
C VAL A 77 1.77 9.71 6.37
N VAL A 78 0.73 10.12 5.66
CA VAL A 78 -0.58 9.49 5.71
C VAL A 78 -0.83 8.73 4.41
N VAL A 79 -1.11 7.43 4.52
CA VAL A 79 -1.40 6.55 3.38
C VAL A 79 -2.86 6.14 3.43
N VAL A 80 -3.65 6.60 2.46
CA VAL A 80 -5.03 6.15 2.25
C VAL A 80 -5.02 4.92 1.32
N ASP A 81 -5.35 3.74 1.85
CA ASP A 81 -5.22 2.45 1.16
C ASP A 81 -6.59 1.79 0.96
N THR A 82 -7.08 1.76 -0.27
CA THR A 82 -8.42 1.24 -0.62
C THR A 82 -8.46 -0.25 -0.90
N THR A 83 -7.30 -0.87 -1.17
CA THR A 83 -7.24 -2.27 -1.64
C THR A 83 -6.33 -3.14 -0.77
N ASN A 84 -5.68 -2.54 0.23
CA ASN A 84 -4.62 -3.14 1.04
C ASN A 84 -3.41 -3.58 0.19
N GLU A 85 -3.25 -3.01 -1.00
CA GLU A 85 -2.11 -3.30 -1.87
C GLU A 85 -0.84 -2.57 -1.44
N LEU A 86 -0.96 -1.46 -0.72
CA LEU A 86 0.18 -0.65 -0.29
C LEU A 86 0.72 -1.12 1.06
N GLY A 87 -0.14 -1.18 2.08
CA GLY A 87 0.23 -1.52 3.46
C GLY A 87 0.08 -2.98 3.85
N GLY A 88 -0.48 -3.81 2.97
CA GLY A 88 -0.70 -5.24 3.23
C GLY A 88 -1.84 -5.56 4.19
N PHE A 89 -2.05 -6.84 4.48
CA PHE A 89 -3.12 -7.32 5.35
C PHE A 89 -2.69 -7.28 6.82
N GLY A 90 -3.41 -6.50 7.63
CA GLY A 90 -3.13 -6.29 9.05
C GLY A 90 -3.74 -4.98 9.54
N THR A 91 -3.82 -4.79 10.85
CA THR A 91 -4.14 -3.49 11.46
C THR A 91 -2.91 -2.57 11.41
N VAL A 92 -1.73 -3.12 11.73
CA VAL A 92 -0.43 -2.48 11.52
C VAL A 92 -0.04 -2.57 10.05
N HIS A 93 0.45 -1.47 9.48
CA HIS A 93 0.94 -1.47 8.10
C HIS A 93 2.29 -2.18 7.98
N HIS A 94 2.54 -2.74 6.81
CA HIS A 94 3.82 -3.37 6.48
C HIS A 94 4.95 -2.32 6.38
N GLN A 95 6.14 -2.66 6.89
CA GLN A 95 7.34 -1.80 6.89
C GLN A 95 7.82 -1.32 5.51
N ALA A 96 7.27 -1.89 4.43
CA ALA A 96 7.52 -1.41 3.06
C ALA A 96 6.95 -0.01 2.80
N LEU A 97 6.07 0.50 3.67
CA LEU A 97 5.64 1.89 3.65
C LEU A 97 6.51 2.83 4.50
N GLY A 98 7.45 2.30 5.27
CA GLY A 98 8.21 3.05 6.27
C GLY A 98 7.94 2.60 7.69
N THR A 99 8.79 3.05 8.60
CA THR A 99 8.81 2.66 10.01
C THR A 99 8.60 3.82 10.98
N ARG A 100 8.69 5.07 10.50
CA ARG A 100 8.62 6.28 11.32
C ARG A 100 7.43 7.16 10.95
N ASP A 101 6.69 7.66 11.95
CA ASP A 101 5.64 8.69 11.79
C ASP A 101 4.72 8.49 10.58
N ILE A 102 4.22 7.25 10.43
CA ILE A 102 3.37 6.85 9.32
C ILE A 102 2.03 6.31 9.82
N THR A 103 0.97 6.87 9.25
CA THR A 103 -0.41 6.46 9.51
C THR A 103 -0.99 5.87 8.25
N ARG A 104 -1.58 4.68 8.35
CA ARG A 104 -2.36 4.09 7.26
C ARG A 104 -3.85 4.15 7.59
N LEU A 105 -4.61 4.77 6.70
CA LEU A 105 -6.07 4.80 6.73
C LEU A 105 -6.59 3.81 5.69
N GLN A 106 -7.28 2.76 6.15
CA GLN A 106 -7.95 1.82 5.25
C GLN A 106 -9.33 2.34 4.87
N VAL A 107 -9.71 2.14 3.61
CA VAL A 107 -11.07 2.46 3.15
C VAL A 107 -11.85 1.16 3.02
N GLU A 108 -12.76 0.90 3.96
CA GLU A 108 -13.55 -0.33 4.00
C GLU A 108 -14.56 -0.37 2.84
N ARG A 109 -15.26 0.74 2.60
CA ARG A 109 -16.26 0.84 1.53
C ARG A 109 -15.97 2.01 0.61
N ARG A 110 -16.11 1.80 -0.69
CA ARG A 110 -15.87 2.84 -1.73
C ARG A 110 -16.56 4.18 -1.46
N PRO A 111 -17.82 4.24 -0.98
CA PRO A 111 -18.47 5.52 -0.67
C PRO A 111 -17.79 6.35 0.42
N GLU A 112 -16.97 5.73 1.28
CA GLU A 112 -16.28 6.40 2.39
C GLU A 112 -14.97 7.06 1.97
N LEU A 113 -14.46 6.76 0.77
CA LEU A 113 -13.17 7.24 0.29
C LEU A 113 -13.03 8.75 0.45
N PHE A 114 -14.06 9.50 0.04
CA PHE A 114 -14.02 10.96 0.12
C PHE A 114 -13.87 11.44 1.58
N GLN A 115 -14.64 10.86 2.50
CA GLN A 115 -14.56 11.23 3.93
C GLN A 115 -13.19 10.87 4.51
N VAL A 116 -12.69 9.67 4.26
CA VAL A 116 -11.36 9.24 4.73
C VAL A 116 -10.25 10.13 4.18
N MET A 117 -10.38 10.62 2.94
CA MET A 117 -9.43 11.58 2.36
C MET A 117 -9.48 12.95 3.03
N LEU A 118 -10.65 13.39 3.53
CA LEU A 118 -10.74 14.62 4.33
C LEU A 118 -10.09 14.42 5.70
N ASP A 119 -10.37 13.31 6.37
CA ASP A 119 -9.79 12.98 7.67
C ASP A 119 -8.26 12.84 7.60
N ALA A 120 -7.73 12.47 6.43
CA ALA A 120 -6.28 12.33 6.19
C ALA A 120 -5.51 13.66 6.17
N VAL A 121 -6.19 14.79 5.96
CA VAL A 121 -5.57 16.11 5.81
C VAL A 121 -5.90 17.09 6.94
N GLN A 122 -6.79 16.69 7.85
CA GLN A 122 -7.15 17.44 9.06
C GLN A 122 -6.22 17.10 10.22
#